data_AF-A0A401RYK0-F1
#
_entry.id   AF-A0A401RYK0-F1
#
_cell.length_a   1.000
_cell.length_b   1.000
_cell.length_c   1.000
_cell.angle_alpha   90.00
_cell.angle_beta   90.00
_cell.angle_gamma   90.00
#
_symmetry.space_group_name_H-M   'P 1'
#
loop_
_entity.id
_entity.type
_entity.pdbx_description
1 polymer ?
#
loop_
_entity_poly.entity_id
_entity_poly.type
_entity_poly.pdbx_seq_one_letter_code
_entity_poly.pdbx_strand_id
1 'polypeptide(L)'
;MGDNLAHEAELNGLIKEYLKFAAFEETVNVFVKECKNKGKAILKPPRSAGQGVKTSQIKEDLLKAFDEGNGKVFFKLWEQHILPQTGVDEQLPQKLEFHLQVHFAIFPLKNSRKSDKDDMDERTSHFKSYLETRGAALSQTTEFLPFYALPFVPNPTVHPSFKELFQDSWSPELKMRLQKFLSATLKVTNVPKLLSLFKENGQSSKELLQQLQQQLLETERKAATYMKRYRKMQEDYHSLIGVTAELVDSLEATVNGKMITPEYLQSVCVRLFSNQMRQSMAQSIDFTRPGTASSMLRASIVPTMKSKDVPLLPSLDYEKLKNDLVHGNDRLKALLLQALRWRLTQSHPGEQRDTVLQAYISNDLLECHIKSQKSLINLLNSKSEIVRQYTARLINGFASLSHGRAYLAQSTVLLKILEEALEIEEEDSITRENVLGALQKLSLR
;
A
#
# COMPACT_ATOMS: atom_id res chain seq x y z
N MET A 1 14.34 8.71 37.27
CA MET A 1 14.19 10.17 37.55
C MET A 1 14.89 11.07 36.53
N GLY A 2 15.90 10.60 35.77
CA GLY A 2 16.61 11.42 34.77
C GLY A 2 15.77 11.82 33.53
N ASP A 3 14.90 10.93 33.04
CA ASP A 3 14.14 11.18 31.80
C ASP A 3 13.11 12.31 31.93
N ASN A 4 12.42 12.41 33.07
CA ASN A 4 11.45 13.49 33.29
C ASN A 4 12.08 14.89 33.32
N LEU A 5 13.31 15.00 33.82
CA LEU A 5 14.06 16.26 33.86
C LEU A 5 14.52 16.70 32.45
N ALA A 6 14.86 15.73 31.59
CA ALA A 6 15.23 15.98 30.20
C ALA A 6 14.02 16.48 29.38
N HIS A 7 12.85 15.83 29.54
CA HIS A 7 11.61 16.24 28.89
C HIS A 7 11.12 17.62 29.35
N GLU A 8 11.25 17.92 30.65
CA GLU A 8 10.88 19.23 31.19
C GLU A 8 11.79 20.34 30.63
N ALA A 9 13.09 20.07 30.50
CA ALA A 9 14.03 21.04 29.95
C ALA A 9 13.82 21.31 28.46
N GLU A 10 13.41 20.30 27.69
CA GLU A 10 13.02 20.43 26.28
C GLU A 10 11.72 21.23 26.14
N LEU A 11 10.70 20.95 26.96
CA LEU A 11 9.44 21.67 26.97
C LEU A 11 9.62 23.17 27.28
N ASN A 12 10.45 23.50 28.27
CA ASN A 12 10.80 24.88 28.57
C ASN A 12 11.48 25.58 27.39
N GLY A 13 12.26 24.84 26.58
CA GLY A 13 12.84 25.31 25.33
C GLY A 13 11.80 25.67 24.28
N LEU A 14 10.80 24.80 24.08
CA LEU A 14 9.70 25.00 23.14
C LEU A 14 8.80 26.18 23.52
N ILE A 15 8.51 26.33 24.81
CA ILE A 15 7.73 27.46 25.34
C ILE A 15 8.47 28.77 25.07
N LYS A 16 9.77 28.83 25.35
CA LYS A 16 10.59 30.01 25.09
C LYS A 16 10.64 30.39 23.60
N GLU A 17 10.70 29.41 22.70
CA GLU A 17 10.65 29.63 21.25
C GLU A 17 9.30 30.23 20.82
N TYR A 18 8.19 29.67 21.31
CA TYR A 18 6.86 30.17 21.02
C TYR A 18 6.65 31.60 21.54
N LEU A 19 7.03 31.88 22.78
CA LEU A 19 6.88 33.21 23.38
C LEU A 19 7.68 34.28 22.61
N LYS A 20 8.86 33.92 22.08
CA LYS A 20 9.64 34.79 21.19
C LYS A 20 8.98 34.98 19.83
N PHE A 21 8.44 33.91 19.24
CA PHE A 21 7.70 34.01 17.98
C PHE A 21 6.45 34.89 18.10
N ALA A 22 5.74 34.81 19.23
CA ALA A 22 4.56 35.62 19.53
C ALA A 22 4.88 37.05 20.01
N ALA A 23 6.16 37.44 20.02
CA ALA A 23 6.64 38.76 20.47
C ALA A 23 6.31 39.12 21.94
N PHE A 24 6.19 38.12 22.82
CA PHE A 24 5.96 38.33 24.25
C PHE A 24 7.26 38.56 25.03
N GLU A 25 7.98 39.65 24.70
CA GLU A 25 9.34 39.91 25.19
C GLU A 25 9.44 40.02 26.71
N GLU A 26 8.49 40.70 27.36
CA GLU A 26 8.44 40.80 28.83
C GLU A 26 8.26 39.42 29.48
N THR A 27 7.34 38.63 28.93
CA THR A 27 7.03 37.27 29.40
C THR A 27 8.23 36.33 29.23
N VAL A 28 8.96 36.42 28.11
CA VAL A 28 10.19 35.63 27.89
C VAL A 28 11.24 35.93 28.96
N ASN A 29 11.43 37.21 29.29
CA ASN A 29 12.44 37.63 30.26
C ASN A 29 12.08 37.16 31.68
N VAL A 30 10.82 37.29 32.08
CA VAL A 30 10.33 36.76 33.36
C VAL A 30 10.44 35.24 33.41
N PHE A 31 9.99 34.54 32.37
CA PHE A 31 10.04 33.08 32.27
C PHE A 31 11.48 32.54 32.42
N VAL A 32 12.44 33.13 31.72
CA VAL A 32 13.86 32.73 31.83
C VAL A 32 14.41 32.96 33.24
N LYS A 33 14.01 34.05 33.91
CA LYS A 33 14.42 34.36 35.29
C LYS A 33 13.84 33.34 36.27
N GLU A 34 12.56 32.99 36.13
CA GLU A 34 11.92 31.99 37.00
C GLU A 34 12.48 30.58 36.81
N CYS A 35 12.73 30.15 35.57
CA CYS A 35 13.36 28.86 35.30
C CYS A 35 14.74 28.75 35.95
N LYS A 36 15.55 29.83 35.85
CA LYS A 36 16.86 29.88 36.52
C LYS A 36 16.74 29.82 38.04
N ASN A 37 15.83 30.58 38.62
CA ASN A 37 15.61 30.60 40.08
C ASN A 37 15.13 29.25 40.63
N LYS A 38 14.35 28.50 39.84
CA LYS A 38 13.84 27.18 40.21
C LYS A 38 14.77 26.02 39.82
N GLY A 39 15.98 26.30 39.32
CA GLY A 39 16.93 25.27 38.89
C GLY A 39 16.47 24.46 37.67
N LYS A 40 15.48 24.95 36.91
CA LYS A 40 14.96 24.28 35.71
C LYS A 40 15.81 24.65 34.51
N ALA A 41 16.47 23.65 33.92
CA ALA A 41 17.23 23.85 32.69
C ALA A 41 16.28 24.26 31.56
N ILE A 42 16.66 25.28 30.80
CA ILE A 42 16.04 25.61 29.52
C ILE A 42 17.00 25.09 28.46
N LEU A 43 16.68 23.94 27.88
CA LEU A 43 17.39 23.54 26.67
C LEU A 43 17.03 24.53 25.58
N LYS A 44 18.03 25.01 24.83
CA LYS A 44 17.70 25.57 23.52
C LYS A 44 17.01 24.42 22.79
N PRO A 45 15.78 24.61 22.26
CA PRO A 45 15.25 23.60 21.35
C PRO A 45 16.35 23.34 20.32
N PRO A 46 16.55 22.09 19.85
CA PRO A 46 17.36 21.90 18.66
C PRO A 46 16.77 22.88 17.67
N ARG A 47 17.53 23.94 17.37
CA ARG A 47 17.09 24.95 16.42
C ARG A 47 16.58 24.11 15.25
N SER A 48 15.50 24.51 14.62
CA SER A 48 15.30 24.23 13.20
C SER A 48 16.44 24.84 12.35
N ALA A 49 17.69 24.86 12.84
CA ALA A 49 18.92 24.91 12.08
C ALA A 49 18.89 23.83 10.99
N GLY A 50 18.25 22.69 11.24
CA GLY A 50 17.99 21.71 10.20
C GLY A 50 17.06 22.16 9.06
N GLN A 51 16.33 23.27 9.17
CA GLN A 51 15.42 23.75 8.11
C GLN A 51 15.83 25.12 7.59
N GLY A 52 16.19 26.07 8.46
CA GLY A 52 16.71 27.39 8.04
C GLY A 52 18.14 27.37 7.49
N VAL A 53 19.04 26.52 8.03
CA VAL A 53 20.38 26.33 7.44
C VAL A 53 20.27 25.48 6.18
N LYS A 54 19.39 24.48 6.15
CA LYS A 54 19.13 23.71 4.92
C LYS A 54 18.54 24.58 3.81
N THR A 55 17.53 25.42 4.07
CA THR A 55 16.96 26.28 3.01
C THR A 55 17.94 27.34 2.52
N SER A 56 18.78 27.89 3.40
CA SER A 56 19.84 28.82 3.01
C SER A 56 20.94 28.11 2.20
N GLN A 57 21.36 26.90 2.62
CA GLN A 57 22.32 26.07 1.89
C GLN A 57 21.76 25.64 0.54
N ILE A 58 20.50 25.21 0.46
CA ILE A 58 19.82 24.84 -0.79
C ILE A 58 19.75 26.04 -1.74
N LYS A 59 19.48 27.25 -1.22
CA LYS A 59 19.49 28.48 -2.03
C LYS A 59 20.90 28.76 -2.57
N GLU A 60 21.94 28.63 -1.76
CA GLU A 60 23.33 28.81 -2.18
C GLU A 60 23.76 27.76 -3.20
N ASP A 61 23.41 26.49 -2.98
CA ASP A 61 23.74 25.37 -3.85
C ASP A 61 23.02 25.48 -5.20
N LEU A 62 21.74 25.90 -5.23
CA LEU A 62 21.00 26.16 -6.46
C LEU A 62 21.62 27.31 -7.26
N LEU A 63 22.02 28.39 -6.60
CA LEU A 63 22.68 29.52 -7.28
C LEU A 63 24.07 29.16 -7.80
N LYS A 64 24.81 28.35 -7.04
CA LYS A 64 26.10 27.81 -7.47
C LYS A 64 25.96 26.88 -8.67
N ALA A 65 24.98 25.96 -8.65
CA ALA A 65 24.71 25.06 -9.76
C ALA A 65 24.27 25.82 -11.03
N PHE A 66 23.53 26.93 -10.87
CA PHE A 66 23.18 27.85 -11.96
C PHE A 66 24.44 28.50 -12.57
N ASP A 67 25.34 29.03 -11.73
CA ASP A 67 26.57 29.68 -12.20
C ASP A 67 27.56 28.70 -12.86
N GLU A 68 27.62 27.46 -12.37
CA GLU A 68 28.48 26.40 -12.90
C GLU A 68 27.88 25.68 -14.12
N GLY A 69 26.58 25.89 -14.41
CA GLY A 69 25.86 25.25 -15.51
C GLY A 69 25.57 23.77 -15.31
N ASN A 70 25.52 23.32 -14.05
CA ASN A 70 25.25 21.93 -13.67
C ASN A 70 23.74 21.68 -13.57
N GLY A 71 23.10 21.43 -14.72
CA GLY A 71 21.66 21.22 -14.81
C GLY A 71 21.15 20.01 -14.02
N LYS A 72 21.90 18.90 -13.99
CA LYS A 72 21.49 17.67 -13.27
C LYS A 72 21.34 17.91 -11.76
N VAL A 73 22.34 18.57 -11.16
CA VAL A 73 22.30 18.90 -9.72
C VAL A 73 21.23 19.94 -9.44
N PHE A 74 21.10 20.96 -10.32
CA PHE A 74 20.10 22.00 -10.17
C PHE A 74 18.67 21.44 -10.19
N PHE A 75 18.29 20.67 -11.21
CA PHE A 75 16.92 20.16 -11.35
C PHE A 75 16.58 19.10 -10.30
N LYS A 76 17.55 18.31 -9.84
CA LYS A 76 17.37 17.42 -8.68
C LYS A 76 17.00 18.20 -7.42
N LEU A 77 17.72 19.29 -7.12
CA LEU A 77 17.42 20.15 -5.97
C LEU A 77 16.09 20.92 -6.15
N TRP A 78 15.78 21.34 -7.38
CA TRP A 78 14.54 22.02 -7.73
C TRP A 78 13.31 21.13 -7.51
N GLU A 79 13.33 19.89 -8.01
CA GLU A 79 12.22 18.94 -7.87
C GLU A 79 12.02 18.50 -6.41
N GLN A 80 13.10 18.35 -5.65
CA GLN A 80 13.02 17.90 -4.25
C GLN A 80 12.53 18.99 -3.28
N HIS A 81 12.86 20.26 -3.53
CA HIS A 81 12.67 21.32 -2.53
C HIS A 81 11.73 22.44 -2.96
N ILE A 82 11.49 22.63 -4.25
CA ILE A 82 10.71 23.77 -4.77
C ILE A 82 9.35 23.29 -5.27
N LEU A 83 9.28 22.23 -6.08
CA LEU A 83 8.02 21.67 -6.56
C LEU A 83 6.99 21.35 -5.45
N PRO A 84 7.38 20.77 -4.30
CA PRO A 84 6.44 20.48 -3.20
C PRO A 84 5.91 21.72 -2.49
N GLN A 85 6.59 22.88 -2.62
CA GLN A 85 6.24 24.12 -1.93
C GLN A 85 5.32 25.02 -2.78
N THR A 86 5.34 24.85 -4.10
CA THR A 86 4.46 25.54 -5.03
C THR A 86 3.18 24.73 -5.23
N GLY A 87 2.04 25.28 -4.79
CA GLY A 87 0.73 24.71 -5.07
C GLY A 87 0.47 24.60 -6.59
N VAL A 88 -0.49 23.72 -6.94
CA VAL A 88 -0.79 23.24 -8.30
C VAL A 88 -1.15 24.35 -9.31
N ASP A 89 -1.30 25.62 -8.89
CA ASP A 89 -1.97 26.67 -9.66
C ASP A 89 -1.11 27.93 -9.97
N GLU A 90 0.19 27.91 -9.70
CA GLU A 90 1.04 29.05 -10.07
C GLU A 90 1.66 28.90 -11.47
N GLN A 91 1.28 29.78 -12.40
CA GLN A 91 1.91 29.90 -13.73
C GLN A 91 3.36 30.42 -13.66
N LEU A 92 3.72 31.10 -12.56
CA LEU A 92 5.03 31.76 -12.40
C LEU A 92 6.21 30.77 -12.23
N PRO A 93 6.12 29.71 -11.41
CA PRO A 93 7.11 28.63 -11.36
C PRO A 93 7.34 27.95 -12.70
N GLN A 94 6.27 27.68 -13.46
CA GLN A 94 6.36 26.99 -14.76
C GLN A 94 7.12 27.83 -15.80
N LYS A 95 6.82 29.14 -15.90
CA LYS A 95 7.53 30.06 -16.80
C LYS A 95 9.00 30.21 -16.41
N LEU A 96 9.30 30.31 -15.11
CA LEU A 96 10.68 30.41 -14.64
C LEU A 96 11.45 29.11 -14.89
N GLU A 97 10.85 27.96 -14.63
CA GLU A 97 11.43 26.65 -14.92
C GLU A 97 11.75 26.50 -16.41
N PHE A 98 10.85 26.95 -17.30
CA PHE A 98 11.10 26.92 -18.75
C PHE A 98 12.34 27.74 -19.14
N HIS A 99 12.47 28.97 -18.64
CA HIS A 99 13.65 29.79 -18.90
C HIS A 99 14.94 29.19 -18.31
N LEU A 100 14.86 28.51 -17.15
CA LEU A 100 15.98 27.80 -16.56
C LEU A 100 16.40 26.60 -17.43
N GLN A 101 15.44 25.84 -17.97
CA GLN A 101 15.70 24.73 -18.90
C GLN A 101 16.38 25.23 -20.18
N VAL A 102 15.92 26.37 -20.73
CA VAL A 102 16.59 27.03 -21.87
C VAL A 102 18.00 27.46 -21.50
N HIS A 103 18.23 28.03 -20.31
CA HIS A 103 19.55 28.44 -19.85
C HIS A 103 20.55 27.28 -19.80
N PHE A 104 20.17 26.14 -19.20
CA PHE A 104 21.06 24.98 -19.11
C PHE A 104 21.33 24.32 -20.47
N ALA A 105 20.36 24.39 -21.41
CA ALA A 105 20.53 23.90 -22.77
C ALA A 105 21.53 24.74 -23.58
N ILE A 106 21.52 26.07 -23.44
CA ILE A 106 22.44 26.98 -24.16
C ILE A 106 23.73 27.29 -23.40
N PHE A 107 23.86 26.87 -22.15
CA PHE A 107 24.99 27.21 -21.27
C PHE A 107 26.36 26.91 -21.91
N PRO A 108 26.59 25.74 -22.55
CA PRO A 108 27.89 25.46 -23.15
C PRO A 108 28.16 26.32 -24.40
N LEU A 109 27.10 26.69 -25.15
CA LEU A 109 27.19 27.58 -26.32
C LEU A 109 27.60 29.01 -25.94
N LYS A 110 27.28 29.46 -24.72
CA LYS A 110 27.58 30.80 -24.23
C LYS A 110 28.95 30.93 -23.58
N ASN A 111 29.44 29.87 -22.93
CA ASN A 111 30.64 29.94 -22.09
C ASN A 111 31.94 29.44 -22.73
N SER A 112 31.95 29.10 -24.04
CA SER A 112 33.16 28.78 -24.86
C SER A 112 34.20 27.84 -24.21
N ARG A 113 33.82 27.06 -23.20
CA ARG A 113 34.62 25.94 -22.71
C ARG A 113 34.43 24.84 -23.74
N LYS A 114 35.51 24.18 -24.18
CA LYS A 114 35.47 23.05 -25.12
C LYS A 114 34.39 22.06 -24.65
N SER A 115 33.21 22.12 -25.25
CA SER A 115 32.09 21.27 -24.90
C SER A 115 32.27 19.99 -25.70
N ASP A 116 32.29 18.85 -25.02
CA ASP A 116 32.15 17.57 -25.70
C ASP A 116 30.81 17.56 -26.43
N LYS A 117 30.80 17.05 -27.67
CA LYS A 117 29.55 16.86 -28.45
C LYS A 117 28.54 16.04 -27.65
N ASP A 118 29.03 15.09 -26.87
CA ASP A 118 28.22 14.22 -26.02
C ASP A 118 27.49 14.99 -24.91
N ASP A 119 28.09 16.03 -24.29
CA ASP A 119 27.42 16.88 -23.28
C ASP A 119 26.34 17.77 -23.94
N MET A 120 26.58 18.24 -25.17
CA MET A 120 25.58 18.98 -25.94
C MET A 120 24.38 18.12 -26.32
N ASP A 121 24.63 16.91 -26.79
CA ASP A 121 23.59 15.96 -27.19
C ASP A 121 22.78 15.48 -25.98
N GLU A 122 23.43 15.27 -24.82
CA GLU A 122 22.76 14.93 -23.57
C GLU A 122 21.84 16.07 -23.09
N ARG A 123 22.34 17.32 -23.06
CA ARG A 123 21.53 18.50 -22.66
C ARG A 123 20.39 18.75 -23.61
N THR A 124 20.61 18.57 -24.91
CA THR A 124 19.57 18.70 -25.95
C THR A 124 18.49 17.63 -25.77
N SER A 125 18.87 16.38 -25.47
CA SER A 125 17.94 15.29 -25.19
C SER A 125 17.12 15.52 -23.92
N HIS A 126 17.76 16.02 -22.86
CA HIS A 126 17.08 16.39 -21.62
C HIS A 126 16.07 17.52 -21.85
N PHE A 127 16.45 18.56 -22.57
CA PHE A 127 15.54 19.66 -22.91
C PHE A 127 14.38 19.18 -23.79
N LYS A 128 14.62 18.29 -24.75
CA LYS A 128 13.57 17.67 -25.57
C LYS A 128 12.57 16.88 -24.71
N SER A 129 13.05 16.05 -23.78
CA SER A 129 12.19 15.31 -22.86
C SER A 129 11.34 16.24 -21.97
N TYR A 130 11.90 17.37 -21.53
CA TYR A 130 11.15 18.38 -20.81
C TYR A 130 10.04 19.01 -21.66
N LEU A 131 10.32 19.36 -22.92
CA LEU A 131 9.32 19.93 -23.84
C LEU A 131 8.15 18.96 -24.13
N GLU A 132 8.41 17.65 -24.16
CA GLU A 132 7.42 16.60 -24.37
C GLU A 132 6.59 16.27 -23.11
N THR A 133 7.06 16.68 -21.93
CA THR A 133 6.41 16.38 -20.63
C THR A 133 5.84 17.65 -19.98
N ARG A 134 6.54 18.22 -19.00
CA ARG A 134 6.08 19.36 -18.19
C ARG A 134 6.04 20.66 -18.99
N GLY A 135 6.89 20.77 -20.02
CA GLY A 135 6.92 21.90 -20.94
C GLY A 135 5.76 21.88 -21.95
N ALA A 136 5.01 20.79 -22.13
CA ALA A 136 4.01 20.68 -23.20
C ALA A 136 2.90 21.75 -23.11
N ALA A 137 2.48 22.10 -21.88
CA ALA A 137 1.42 23.09 -21.64
C ALA A 137 1.82 24.52 -22.07
N LEU A 138 3.12 24.85 -22.06
CA LEU A 138 3.62 26.18 -22.41
C LEU A 138 3.68 26.43 -23.93
N SER A 139 3.43 25.40 -24.75
CA SER A 139 3.38 25.51 -26.21
C SER A 139 2.22 26.39 -26.70
N GLN A 140 1.20 26.60 -25.86
CA GLN A 140 0.06 27.46 -26.16
C GLN A 140 0.38 28.96 -25.94
N THR A 141 1.53 29.28 -25.35
CA THR A 141 1.95 30.66 -25.10
C THR A 141 2.86 31.14 -26.24
N THR A 142 2.45 32.21 -26.92
CA THR A 142 3.16 32.75 -28.08
C THR A 142 4.60 33.19 -27.79
N GLU A 143 4.89 33.55 -26.53
CA GLU A 143 6.22 33.90 -26.03
C GLU A 143 7.21 32.73 -26.07
N PHE A 144 6.75 31.49 -25.84
CA PHE A 144 7.64 30.33 -25.71
C PHE A 144 7.82 29.53 -27.00
N LEU A 145 6.92 29.69 -27.97
CA LEU A 145 6.92 28.97 -29.25
C LEU A 145 8.28 28.94 -29.97
N PRO A 146 9.04 30.06 -30.07
CA PRO A 146 10.33 30.03 -30.75
C PRO A 146 11.33 29.06 -30.11
N PHE A 147 11.26 28.83 -28.79
CA PHE A 147 12.21 27.98 -28.06
C PHE A 147 11.96 26.48 -28.24
N TYR A 148 10.80 26.05 -28.75
CA TYR A 148 10.55 24.64 -29.10
C TYR A 148 11.37 24.20 -30.32
N ALA A 149 11.80 25.14 -31.15
CA ALA A 149 12.69 24.88 -32.28
C ALA A 149 14.16 24.74 -31.84
N LEU A 150 14.52 25.21 -30.65
CA LEU A 150 15.91 25.26 -30.16
C LEU A 150 16.66 23.91 -30.23
N PRO A 151 16.06 22.75 -29.86
CA PRO A 151 16.73 21.44 -29.99
C PRO A 151 17.02 21.01 -31.44
N PHE A 152 16.34 21.61 -32.40
CA PHE A 152 16.38 21.20 -33.81
C PHE A 152 17.18 22.17 -34.69
N VAL A 153 17.62 23.31 -34.14
CA VAL A 153 18.43 24.29 -34.88
C VAL A 153 19.92 23.91 -34.76
N PRO A 154 20.62 23.66 -35.88
CA PRO A 154 22.03 23.25 -35.85
C PRO A 154 22.98 24.27 -35.22
N ASN A 155 22.68 25.58 -35.36
CA ASN A 155 23.46 26.67 -34.78
C ASN A 155 22.54 27.74 -34.16
N PRO A 156 22.14 27.57 -32.88
CA PRO A 156 21.25 28.50 -32.20
C PRO A 156 21.80 29.93 -32.06
N THR A 157 23.13 30.09 -32.07
CA THR A 157 23.85 31.36 -31.88
C THR A 157 23.67 32.37 -33.02
N VAL A 158 23.34 31.90 -34.23
CA VAL A 158 23.22 32.73 -35.44
C VAL A 158 21.74 33.04 -35.76
N HIS A 159 20.80 32.36 -35.09
CA HIS A 159 19.39 32.45 -35.43
C HIS A 159 18.74 33.73 -34.85
N PRO A 160 18.03 34.54 -35.66
CA PRO A 160 17.45 35.81 -35.21
C PRO A 160 16.52 35.69 -34.00
N SER A 161 15.74 34.61 -33.94
CA SER A 161 14.78 34.35 -32.85
C SER A 161 15.42 34.05 -31.49
N PHE A 162 16.73 33.76 -31.44
CA PHE A 162 17.44 33.43 -30.20
C PHE A 162 18.45 34.49 -29.78
N LYS A 163 18.53 35.61 -30.53
CA LYS A 163 19.50 36.68 -30.29
C LYS A 163 19.46 37.20 -28.84
N GLU A 164 18.28 37.26 -28.24
CA GLU A 164 18.09 37.70 -26.85
C GLU A 164 18.72 36.75 -25.82
N LEU A 165 18.73 35.43 -26.07
CA LEU A 165 19.31 34.45 -25.16
C LEU A 165 20.84 34.60 -24.99
N PHE A 166 21.50 35.04 -26.07
CA PHE A 166 22.94 35.21 -26.13
C PHE A 166 23.40 36.62 -25.75
N GLN A 167 22.50 37.52 -25.34
CA GLN A 167 22.88 38.81 -24.77
C GLN A 167 23.55 38.63 -23.40
N ASP A 168 24.53 39.48 -23.08
CA ASP A 168 25.25 39.45 -21.80
C ASP A 168 24.33 39.74 -20.59
N SER A 169 23.21 40.44 -20.82
CA SER A 169 22.20 40.78 -19.80
C SER A 169 21.26 39.61 -19.44
N TRP A 170 21.06 38.64 -20.34
CA TRP A 170 20.00 37.63 -20.20
C TRP A 170 20.23 36.66 -19.01
N SER A 171 21.46 36.15 -18.86
CA SER A 171 21.78 35.20 -17.79
C SER A 171 21.76 35.85 -16.39
N PRO A 172 22.33 37.06 -16.19
CA PRO A 172 22.17 37.81 -14.95
C PRO A 172 20.71 38.15 -14.61
N GLU A 173 19.89 38.52 -15.60
CA GLU A 173 18.48 38.83 -15.36
C GLU A 173 17.69 37.58 -14.93
N LEU A 174 17.93 36.44 -15.58
CA LEU A 174 17.34 35.17 -15.18
C LEU A 174 17.77 34.77 -13.76
N LYS A 175 19.04 34.97 -13.41
CA LYS A 175 19.56 34.75 -12.06
C LYS A 175 18.86 35.63 -11.03
N MET A 176 18.63 36.91 -11.32
CA MET A 176 17.89 37.80 -10.41
C MET A 176 16.44 37.35 -10.24
N ARG A 177 15.77 36.92 -11.31
CA ARG A 177 14.40 36.36 -11.25
C ARG A 177 14.37 35.10 -10.38
N LEU A 178 15.35 34.20 -10.54
CA LEU A 178 15.54 33.01 -9.70
C LEU A 178 15.76 33.39 -8.23
N GLN A 179 16.67 34.31 -7.93
CA GLN A 179 16.94 34.77 -6.56
C GLN A 179 15.70 35.36 -5.88
N LYS A 180 14.95 36.19 -6.60
CA LYS A 180 13.70 36.78 -6.12
C LYS A 180 12.66 35.70 -5.83
N PHE A 181 12.52 34.73 -6.73
CA PHE A 181 11.63 33.59 -6.54
C PHE A 181 12.03 32.74 -5.32
N LEU A 182 13.30 32.33 -5.22
CA LEU A 182 13.79 31.55 -4.07
C LEU A 182 13.58 32.30 -2.74
N SER A 183 13.73 33.62 -2.72
CA SER A 183 13.45 34.43 -1.52
C SER A 183 11.98 34.49 -1.14
N ALA A 184 11.06 34.31 -2.09
CA ALA A 184 9.63 34.30 -1.87
C ALA A 184 9.11 32.91 -1.47
N THR A 185 9.62 31.85 -2.10
CA THR A 185 9.19 30.46 -1.92
C THR A 185 9.85 29.79 -0.72
N LEU A 186 11.15 30.04 -0.49
CA LEU A 186 11.91 29.48 0.64
C LEU A 186 11.89 30.42 1.86
N LYS A 187 10.87 31.28 2.00
CA LYS A 187 10.69 32.08 3.22
C LYS A 187 10.74 31.12 4.40
N VAL A 188 11.71 31.36 5.29
CA VAL A 188 11.86 30.58 6.51
C VAL A 188 10.58 30.76 7.31
N THR A 189 9.65 29.82 7.19
CA THR A 189 8.49 29.73 8.05
C THR A 189 9.03 29.30 9.41
N ASN A 190 9.43 30.29 10.21
CA ASN A 190 9.79 30.13 11.62
C ASN A 190 8.53 29.80 12.43
N VAL A 191 7.76 28.79 12.02
CA VAL A 191 6.62 28.32 12.79
C VAL A 191 7.21 27.58 14.00
N PRO A 192 6.93 28.03 15.23
CA PRO A 192 7.50 27.39 16.41
C PRO A 192 7.04 25.94 16.50
N LYS A 193 7.96 25.04 16.86
CA LYS A 193 7.71 23.59 16.94
C LYS A 193 6.53 23.23 17.87
N LEU A 194 6.22 24.06 18.87
CA LEU A 194 5.03 23.90 19.71
C LEU A 194 3.71 23.99 18.91
N LEU A 195 3.66 24.89 17.92
CA LEU A 195 2.48 25.08 17.08
C LEU A 195 2.34 23.98 16.02
N SER A 196 3.45 23.45 15.52
CA SER A 196 3.42 22.29 14.60
C SER A 196 2.92 21.05 15.33
N LEU A 197 3.47 20.75 16.51
CA LEU A 197 3.02 19.62 17.35
C LEU A 197 1.53 19.72 17.69
N PHE A 198 1.01 20.91 18.00
CA PHE A 198 -0.41 21.09 18.29
C PHE A 198 -1.31 20.79 17.07
N LYS A 199 -0.90 21.24 15.87
CA LYS A 199 -1.65 21.00 14.64
C LYS A 199 -1.59 19.54 14.20
N GLU A 200 -0.40 18.94 14.24
CA GLU A 200 -0.17 17.54 13.86
C GLU A 200 -0.91 16.58 14.79
N ASN A 201 -0.85 16.82 16.12
CA ASN A 201 -1.53 15.98 17.08
C ASN A 201 -3.06 16.17 17.03
N GLY A 202 -3.55 17.37 16.71
CA GLY A 202 -4.99 17.62 16.54
C GLY A 202 -5.60 16.87 15.36
N GLN A 203 -4.88 16.77 14.23
CA GLN A 203 -5.32 16.00 13.06
C GLN A 203 -5.22 14.49 13.29
N SER A 204 -4.07 14.01 13.77
CA SER A 204 -3.85 12.59 14.05
C SER A 204 -4.80 12.04 15.13
N SER A 205 -5.05 12.80 16.20
CA SER A 205 -5.98 12.37 17.25
C SER A 205 -7.43 12.30 16.76
N LYS A 206 -7.83 13.15 15.80
CA LYS A 206 -9.19 13.13 15.23
C LYS A 206 -9.38 11.92 14.31
N GLU A 207 -8.38 11.60 13.50
CA GLU A 207 -8.37 10.41 12.65
C GLU A 207 -8.38 9.12 13.48
N LEU A 208 -7.56 9.05 14.54
CA LEU A 208 -7.55 7.91 15.47
C LEU A 208 -8.91 7.73 16.16
N LEU A 209 -9.54 8.82 16.62
CA LEU A 209 -10.88 8.77 17.22
C LEU A 209 -11.93 8.27 16.24
N GLN A 210 -11.90 8.72 14.98
CA GLN A 210 -12.80 8.23 13.94
C GLN A 210 -12.59 6.74 13.66
N GLN A 211 -11.33 6.30 13.59
CA GLN A 211 -10.99 4.89 13.38
C GLN A 211 -11.49 4.01 14.54
N LEU A 212 -11.30 4.45 15.78
CA LEU A 212 -11.80 3.73 16.97
C LEU A 212 -13.33 3.68 17.01
N GLN A 213 -14.02 4.77 16.65
CA GLN A 213 -15.50 4.78 16.55
C GLN A 213 -16.01 3.80 15.48
N GLN A 214 -15.34 3.72 14.33
CA GLN A 214 -15.70 2.78 13.28
C GLN A 214 -15.50 1.32 13.73
N GLN A 215 -14.37 1.03 14.39
CA GLN A 215 -14.12 -0.29 14.96
C GLN A 215 -15.17 -0.68 16.00
N LEU A 216 -15.56 0.25 16.87
CA LEU A 216 -16.60 0.01 17.88
C LEU A 216 -17.93 -0.37 17.21
N LEU A 217 -18.37 0.39 16.20
CA LEU A 217 -19.60 0.09 15.45
C LEU A 217 -19.55 -1.28 14.76
N GLU A 218 -18.40 -1.64 14.16
CA GLU A 218 -18.23 -2.96 13.55
C GLU A 218 -18.29 -4.10 14.57
N THR A 219 -17.68 -3.91 15.74
CA THR A 219 -17.72 -4.90 16.82
C THR A 219 -19.13 -5.07 17.38
N GLU A 220 -19.89 -3.99 17.55
CA GLU A 220 -21.29 -4.05 17.98
C GLU A 220 -22.17 -4.78 16.96
N ARG A 221 -21.99 -4.51 15.65
CA ARG A 221 -22.70 -5.25 14.60
C ARG A 221 -22.39 -6.74 14.65
N LYS A 222 -21.11 -7.11 14.82
CA LYS A 222 -20.71 -8.52 14.97
C LYS A 222 -21.37 -9.14 16.21
N ALA A 223 -21.31 -8.47 17.36
CA ALA A 223 -21.96 -8.93 18.59
C ALA A 223 -23.46 -9.15 18.41
N ALA A 224 -24.17 -8.22 17.77
CA ALA A 224 -25.60 -8.36 17.49
C ALA A 224 -25.90 -9.58 16.59
N THR A 225 -25.06 -9.85 15.58
CA THR A 225 -25.21 -11.05 14.75
C THR A 225 -24.96 -12.34 15.51
N TYR A 226 -23.97 -12.37 16.40
CA TYR A 226 -23.71 -13.53 17.25
C TYR A 226 -24.84 -13.77 18.24
N MET A 227 -25.37 -12.73 18.88
CA MET A 227 -26.53 -12.85 19.76
C MET A 227 -27.77 -13.39 19.04
N LYS A 228 -28.01 -12.96 17.78
CA LYS A 228 -29.13 -13.48 16.99
C LYS A 228 -28.95 -14.96 16.66
N ARG A 229 -27.73 -15.38 16.31
CA ARG A 229 -27.42 -16.81 16.06
C ARG A 229 -27.54 -17.64 17.33
N TYR A 230 -27.07 -17.12 18.46
CA TYR A 230 -27.17 -17.76 19.76
C TYR A 230 -28.64 -17.96 20.16
N ARG A 231 -29.48 -16.92 20.02
CA ARG A 231 -30.93 -17.04 20.27
C ARG A 231 -31.58 -18.11 19.40
N LYS A 232 -31.32 -18.13 18.10
CA LYS A 232 -31.83 -19.18 17.21
C LYS A 232 -31.37 -20.58 17.64
N MET A 233 -30.08 -20.73 17.96
CA MET A 233 -29.53 -21.99 18.45
C MET A 233 -30.20 -22.43 19.76
N GLN A 234 -30.44 -21.50 20.68
CA GLN A 234 -31.14 -21.75 21.93
C GLN A 234 -32.60 -22.20 21.70
N GLU A 235 -33.32 -21.55 20.79
CA GLU A 235 -34.67 -21.95 20.37
C GLU A 235 -34.66 -23.37 19.77
N ASP A 236 -33.70 -23.67 18.90
CA ASP A 236 -33.53 -25.00 18.30
C ASP A 236 -33.23 -26.07 19.37
N TYR A 237 -32.39 -25.77 20.37
CA TYR A 237 -32.12 -26.65 21.51
C TYR A 237 -33.35 -26.92 22.37
N HIS A 238 -34.13 -25.89 22.72
CA HIS A 238 -35.37 -26.08 23.49
C HIS A 238 -36.40 -26.89 22.71
N SER A 239 -36.51 -26.67 21.39
CA SER A 239 -37.36 -27.47 20.51
C SER A 239 -36.96 -28.95 20.51
N LEU A 240 -35.66 -29.24 20.43
CA LEU A 240 -35.14 -30.61 20.48
C LEU A 240 -35.43 -31.29 21.81
N ILE A 241 -35.28 -30.58 22.94
CA ILE A 241 -35.65 -31.09 24.27
C ILE A 241 -37.14 -31.45 24.29
N GLY A 242 -38.01 -30.58 23.77
CA GLY A 242 -39.45 -30.84 23.70
C GLY A 242 -39.78 -32.08 22.86
N VAL A 243 -39.19 -32.22 21.67
CA VAL A 243 -39.39 -33.42 20.85
C VAL A 243 -38.85 -34.68 21.52
N THR A 244 -37.70 -34.59 22.21
CA THR A 244 -37.11 -35.74 22.91
C THR A 244 -38.03 -36.22 24.03
N ALA A 245 -38.64 -35.30 24.79
CA ALA A 245 -39.63 -35.65 25.82
C ALA A 245 -40.84 -36.38 25.22
N GLU A 246 -41.42 -35.84 24.13
CA GLU A 246 -42.55 -36.45 23.45
C GLU A 246 -42.25 -37.85 22.87
N LEU A 247 -41.04 -38.05 22.34
CA LEU A 247 -40.58 -39.35 21.85
C LEU A 247 -40.44 -40.37 22.99
N VAL A 248 -39.97 -39.94 24.16
CA VAL A 248 -39.87 -40.80 25.36
C VAL A 248 -41.27 -41.20 25.84
N ASP A 249 -42.20 -40.25 25.92
CA ASP A 249 -43.61 -40.52 26.30
C ASP A 249 -44.27 -41.49 25.31
N SER A 250 -43.98 -41.35 24.01
CA SER A 250 -44.48 -42.24 22.95
C SER A 250 -43.88 -43.64 23.03
N LEU A 251 -42.59 -43.75 23.36
CA LEU A 251 -41.93 -45.03 23.63
C LEU A 251 -42.57 -45.71 24.85
N GLU A 252 -42.83 -44.98 25.93
CA GLU A 252 -43.53 -45.53 27.11
C GLU A 252 -44.95 -46.02 26.76
N ALA A 253 -45.69 -45.24 25.96
CA ALA A 253 -47.02 -45.62 25.49
C ALA A 253 -47.01 -46.89 24.62
N THR A 254 -45.99 -47.08 23.77
CA THR A 254 -45.84 -48.32 22.97
C THR A 254 -45.45 -49.52 23.80
N VAL A 255 -44.57 -49.37 24.80
CA VAL A 255 -44.27 -50.44 25.76
C VAL A 255 -45.55 -50.90 26.48
N ASN A 256 -46.48 -49.97 26.73
CA ASN A 256 -47.80 -50.24 27.29
C ASN A 256 -48.86 -50.73 26.26
N GLY A 257 -48.47 -51.02 25.02
CA GLY A 257 -49.32 -51.64 24.00
C GLY A 257 -50.16 -50.68 23.14
N LYS A 258 -49.96 -49.36 23.23
CA LYS A 258 -50.62 -48.39 22.33
C LYS A 258 -49.84 -48.28 21.02
N MET A 259 -50.53 -48.41 19.88
CA MET A 259 -49.91 -48.21 18.57
C MET A 259 -49.64 -46.72 18.29
N ILE A 260 -48.49 -46.43 17.67
CA ILE A 260 -48.16 -45.09 17.17
C ILE A 260 -48.80 -44.91 15.79
N THR A 261 -49.47 -43.78 15.57
CA THR A 261 -50.05 -43.44 14.27
C THR A 261 -49.00 -42.80 13.34
N PRO A 262 -49.07 -43.05 12.02
CA PRO A 262 -48.15 -42.47 11.05
C PRO A 262 -48.25 -40.93 10.98
N GLU A 263 -49.42 -40.36 11.24
CA GLU A 263 -49.65 -38.90 11.30
C GLU A 263 -48.87 -38.25 12.45
N TYR A 264 -48.78 -38.95 13.58
CA TYR A 264 -48.01 -38.48 14.73
C TYR A 264 -46.50 -38.47 14.41
N LEU A 265 -45.97 -39.53 13.80
CA LEU A 265 -44.58 -39.60 13.35
C LEU A 265 -44.23 -38.51 12.32
N GLN A 266 -45.15 -38.22 11.40
CA GLN A 266 -44.98 -37.15 10.42
C GLN A 266 -44.87 -35.78 11.12
N SER A 267 -45.70 -35.51 12.13
CA SER A 267 -45.65 -34.26 12.90
C SER A 267 -44.33 -34.07 13.65
N VAL A 268 -43.78 -35.15 14.21
CA VAL A 268 -42.51 -35.16 14.94
C VAL A 268 -41.34 -34.94 13.97
N CYS A 269 -41.33 -35.60 12.81
CA CYS A 269 -40.31 -35.40 11.78
C CYS A 269 -40.33 -33.97 11.21
N VAL A 270 -41.50 -33.38 10.96
CA VAL A 270 -41.59 -32.00 10.47
C VAL A 270 -41.01 -31.01 11.49
N ARG A 271 -41.26 -31.21 12.78
CA ARG A 271 -40.70 -30.35 13.85
C ARG A 271 -39.18 -30.51 13.98
N LEU A 272 -38.67 -31.74 13.97
CA LEU A 272 -37.23 -32.04 14.04
C LEU A 272 -36.45 -31.46 12.86
N PHE A 273 -37.04 -31.47 11.66
CA PHE A 273 -36.36 -31.07 10.43
C PHE A 273 -36.81 -29.72 9.87
N SER A 274 -37.59 -28.94 10.61
CA SER A 274 -38.17 -27.66 10.17
C SER A 274 -37.16 -26.64 9.61
N ASN A 275 -35.89 -26.69 10.05
CA ASN A 275 -34.81 -25.84 9.54
C ASN A 275 -34.15 -26.34 8.23
N GLN A 276 -34.31 -27.62 7.87
CA GLN A 276 -33.72 -28.24 6.66
C GLN A 276 -34.78 -28.63 5.61
N MET A 277 -36.00 -28.92 6.04
CA MET A 277 -37.11 -29.31 5.16
C MET A 277 -37.84 -28.06 4.64
N ARG A 278 -37.80 -27.84 3.33
CA ARG A 278 -38.84 -27.04 2.68
C ARG A 278 -40.17 -27.76 2.91
N GLN A 279 -41.20 -27.01 3.30
CA GLN A 279 -42.55 -27.53 3.57
C GLN A 279 -43.11 -28.44 2.46
N SER A 280 -42.60 -28.32 1.23
CA SER A 280 -42.94 -29.14 0.06
C SER A 280 -42.40 -30.59 0.09
N MET A 281 -41.30 -30.87 0.81
CA MET A 281 -40.72 -32.23 0.90
C MET A 281 -41.40 -33.09 1.98
N ALA A 282 -42.04 -32.46 2.97
CA ALA A 282 -42.68 -33.16 4.09
C ALA A 282 -43.98 -33.90 3.70
N GLN A 283 -44.62 -33.51 2.60
CA GLN A 283 -45.90 -34.06 2.13
C GLN A 283 -45.74 -35.27 1.21
N SER A 284 -44.54 -35.53 0.69
CA SER A 284 -44.27 -36.61 -0.29
C SER A 284 -43.64 -37.87 0.33
N ILE A 285 -43.60 -37.97 1.67
CA ILE A 285 -42.84 -39.00 2.39
C ILE A 285 -43.80 -40.01 2.98
N ASP A 286 -43.62 -41.27 2.61
CA ASP A 286 -44.38 -42.39 3.15
C ASP A 286 -43.72 -42.97 4.41
N PHE A 287 -44.29 -42.61 5.58
CA PHE A 287 -43.86 -43.07 6.89
C PHE A 287 -44.36 -44.48 7.24
N THR A 288 -45.22 -45.10 6.42
CA THR A 288 -45.68 -46.48 6.62
C THR A 288 -44.61 -47.50 6.26
N ARG A 289 -43.59 -47.09 5.49
CA ARG A 289 -42.45 -47.92 5.11
C ARG A 289 -41.39 -47.96 6.23
N PRO A 290 -40.98 -49.16 6.70
CA PRO A 290 -39.95 -49.30 7.72
C PRO A 290 -38.62 -48.67 7.28
N GLY A 291 -38.00 -47.87 8.16
CA GLY A 291 -36.69 -47.26 7.92
C GLY A 291 -36.70 -45.88 7.25
N THR A 292 -37.85 -45.36 6.82
CA THR A 292 -37.94 -44.02 6.21
C THR A 292 -37.54 -42.91 7.21
N ALA A 293 -38.07 -42.92 8.43
CA ALA A 293 -37.75 -41.92 9.44
C ALA A 293 -36.27 -41.97 9.90
N SER A 294 -35.71 -43.18 10.07
CA SER A 294 -34.33 -43.37 10.52
C SER A 294 -33.30 -43.01 9.45
N SER A 295 -33.59 -43.26 8.17
CA SER A 295 -32.75 -42.80 7.05
C SER A 295 -32.71 -41.28 6.96
N MET A 296 -33.84 -40.60 7.21
CA MET A 296 -33.91 -39.14 7.24
C MET A 296 -33.15 -38.51 8.41
N LEU A 297 -33.30 -39.06 9.61
CA LEU A 297 -32.49 -38.66 10.76
C LEU A 297 -30.99 -38.81 10.44
N ARG A 298 -30.59 -39.95 9.87
CA ARG A 298 -29.20 -40.17 9.48
C ARG A 298 -28.72 -39.15 8.44
N ALA A 299 -29.55 -38.83 7.44
CA ALA A 299 -29.25 -37.82 6.42
C ALA A 299 -29.15 -36.40 7.00
N SER A 300 -29.88 -36.08 8.06
CA SER A 300 -29.85 -34.76 8.72
C SER A 300 -28.61 -34.54 9.61
N ILE A 301 -28.04 -35.62 10.16
CA ILE A 301 -26.85 -35.61 11.04
C ILE A 301 -25.56 -35.61 10.21
N VAL A 302 -25.63 -36.06 8.95
CA VAL A 302 -24.53 -35.81 8.00
C VAL A 302 -24.33 -34.30 7.95
N PRO A 303 -23.10 -33.80 8.21
CA PRO A 303 -22.81 -32.39 8.10
C PRO A 303 -23.21 -31.96 6.69
N THR A 304 -24.34 -31.26 6.57
CA THR A 304 -24.61 -30.44 5.42
C THR A 304 -23.61 -29.30 5.54
N MET A 305 -22.38 -29.57 5.08
CA MET A 305 -21.50 -28.51 4.62
C MET A 305 -22.40 -27.65 3.77
N LYS A 306 -22.63 -26.43 4.22
CA LYS A 306 -23.44 -25.48 3.48
C LYS A 306 -22.67 -25.20 2.20
N SER A 307 -22.86 -26.06 1.20
CA SER A 307 -22.75 -25.69 -0.19
C SER A 307 -23.83 -24.63 -0.38
N LYS A 308 -23.52 -23.39 0.02
CA LYS A 308 -23.78 -22.32 -0.92
C LYS A 308 -23.17 -22.84 -2.21
N ASP A 309 -23.96 -22.97 -3.27
CA ASP A 309 -23.45 -23.31 -4.59
C ASP A 309 -22.40 -22.26 -4.96
N VAL A 310 -21.17 -22.44 -4.50
CA VAL A 310 -20.03 -21.65 -4.89
C VAL A 310 -19.54 -22.35 -6.14
N PRO A 311 -19.60 -21.70 -7.31
CA PRO A 311 -19.23 -22.34 -8.56
C PRO A 311 -17.83 -22.96 -8.43
N LEU A 312 -17.74 -24.28 -8.66
CA LEU A 312 -16.47 -24.97 -8.72
C LEU A 312 -15.66 -24.37 -9.86
N LEU A 313 -14.45 -23.90 -9.55
CA LEU A 313 -13.55 -23.37 -10.57
C LEU A 313 -13.05 -24.53 -11.45
N PRO A 314 -12.91 -24.35 -12.78
CA PRO A 314 -12.44 -25.39 -13.68
C PRO A 314 -11.10 -25.99 -13.22
N SER A 315 -10.93 -27.31 -13.30
CA SER A 315 -9.64 -27.95 -12.99
C SER A 315 -8.54 -27.44 -13.93
N LEU A 316 -7.30 -27.39 -13.43
CA LEU A 316 -6.12 -26.98 -14.20
C LEU A 316 -5.29 -28.20 -14.56
N ASP A 317 -4.62 -28.14 -15.70
CA ASP A 317 -3.54 -29.05 -16.06
C ASP A 317 -2.22 -28.55 -15.45
N TYR A 318 -1.88 -29.10 -14.28
CA TYR A 318 -0.71 -28.68 -13.51
C TYR A 318 0.61 -29.10 -14.15
N GLU A 319 0.62 -30.20 -14.90
CA GLU A 319 1.82 -30.66 -15.62
C GLU A 319 2.19 -29.70 -16.74
N LYS A 320 1.18 -29.30 -17.53
CA LYS A 320 1.37 -28.28 -18.56
C LYS A 320 1.79 -26.93 -17.94
N LEU A 321 1.16 -26.52 -16.85
CA LEU A 321 1.50 -25.26 -16.16
C LEU A 321 2.94 -25.24 -15.67
N LYS A 322 3.42 -26.32 -15.05
CA LYS A 322 4.83 -26.42 -14.61
C LYS A 322 5.79 -26.35 -15.79
N ASN A 323 5.50 -27.08 -16.87
CA ASN A 323 6.30 -27.04 -18.09
C ASN A 323 6.38 -25.62 -18.67
N ASP A 324 5.25 -24.93 -18.79
CA ASP A 324 5.19 -23.55 -19.29
C ASP A 324 5.89 -22.55 -18.36
N LEU A 325 5.85 -22.76 -17.03
CA LEU A 325 6.56 -21.93 -16.05
C LEU A 325 8.09 -22.13 -16.08
N VAL A 326 8.57 -23.27 -16.58
CA VAL A 326 10.01 -23.53 -16.75
C VAL A 326 10.48 -23.06 -18.13
N HIS A 327 9.83 -23.54 -19.18
CA HIS A 327 10.28 -23.41 -20.57
C HIS A 327 9.64 -22.27 -21.36
N GLY A 328 8.58 -21.64 -20.83
CA GLY A 328 7.89 -20.54 -21.51
C GLY A 328 8.72 -19.26 -21.64
N ASN A 329 8.27 -18.36 -22.50
CA ASN A 329 8.82 -17.00 -22.57
C ASN A 329 8.35 -16.15 -21.37
N ASP A 330 9.04 -15.03 -21.10
CA ASP A 330 8.75 -14.19 -19.93
C ASP A 330 7.31 -13.67 -19.89
N ARG A 331 6.73 -13.36 -21.07
CA ARG A 331 5.34 -12.92 -21.17
C ARG A 331 4.35 -14.01 -20.75
N LEU A 332 4.55 -15.25 -21.21
CA LEU A 332 3.73 -16.40 -20.83
C LEU A 332 3.86 -16.67 -19.32
N LYS A 333 5.08 -16.70 -18.81
CA LYS A 333 5.36 -16.89 -17.37
C LYS A 333 4.64 -15.84 -16.52
N ALA A 334 4.76 -14.56 -16.87
CA ALA A 334 4.10 -13.46 -16.16
C ALA A 334 2.57 -13.61 -16.15
N LEU A 335 1.96 -13.91 -17.31
CA LEU A 335 0.50 -14.09 -17.41
C LEU A 335 0.00 -15.30 -16.63
N LEU A 336 0.75 -16.42 -16.65
CA LEU A 336 0.42 -17.61 -15.88
C LEU A 336 0.50 -17.34 -14.37
N LEU A 337 1.59 -16.72 -13.90
CA LEU A 337 1.77 -16.37 -12.50
C LEU A 337 0.69 -15.38 -12.02
N GLN A 338 0.35 -14.39 -12.85
CA GLN A 338 -0.75 -13.47 -12.59
C GLN A 338 -2.09 -14.22 -12.48
N ALA A 339 -2.39 -15.12 -13.42
CA ALA A 339 -3.63 -15.90 -13.43
C ALA A 339 -3.73 -16.82 -12.21
N LEU A 340 -2.64 -17.50 -11.83
CA LEU A 340 -2.57 -18.33 -10.62
C LEU A 340 -2.78 -17.49 -9.35
N ARG A 341 -2.14 -16.32 -9.27
CA ARG A 341 -2.35 -15.38 -8.16
C ARG A 341 -3.79 -14.91 -8.09
N TRP A 342 -4.38 -14.53 -9.22
CA TRP A 342 -5.76 -14.06 -9.29
C TRP A 342 -6.73 -15.15 -8.90
N ARG A 343 -6.53 -16.37 -9.39
CA ARG A 343 -7.37 -17.52 -9.03
C ARG A 343 -7.35 -17.78 -7.51
N LEU A 344 -6.21 -17.61 -6.86
CA LEU A 344 -6.12 -17.70 -5.40
C LEU A 344 -6.77 -16.51 -4.69
N THR A 345 -6.46 -15.28 -5.10
CA THR A 345 -6.85 -14.05 -4.37
C THR A 345 -8.28 -13.59 -4.64
N GLN A 346 -8.82 -13.81 -5.85
CA GLN A 346 -10.17 -13.46 -6.26
C GLN A 346 -11.21 -14.56 -5.98
N SER A 347 -10.78 -15.75 -5.57
CA SER A 347 -11.70 -16.79 -5.09
C SER A 347 -12.45 -16.32 -3.84
N HIS A 348 -13.68 -16.79 -3.65
CA HIS A 348 -14.49 -16.44 -2.49
C HIS A 348 -13.82 -16.93 -1.19
N PRO A 349 -13.73 -16.09 -0.14
CA PRO A 349 -13.18 -16.51 1.15
C PRO A 349 -13.91 -17.74 1.71
N GLY A 350 -13.15 -18.69 2.28
CA GLY A 350 -13.65 -19.98 2.75
C GLY A 350 -13.38 -21.10 1.75
N GLU A 351 -14.38 -21.97 1.54
CA GLU A 351 -14.22 -23.25 0.85
C GLU A 351 -13.63 -23.15 -0.56
N GLN A 352 -14.05 -22.16 -1.37
CA GLN A 352 -13.52 -22.03 -2.74
C GLN A 352 -12.03 -21.67 -2.75
N ARG A 353 -11.61 -20.73 -1.90
CA ARG A 353 -10.20 -20.36 -1.78
C ARG A 353 -9.36 -21.48 -1.21
N ASP A 354 -9.88 -22.17 -0.20
CA ASP A 354 -9.21 -23.33 0.41
C ASP A 354 -9.06 -24.45 -0.62
N THR A 355 -10.08 -24.72 -1.44
CA THR A 355 -10.02 -25.71 -2.53
C THR A 355 -8.98 -25.33 -3.59
N VAL A 356 -8.90 -24.05 -4.00
CA VAL A 356 -7.86 -23.60 -4.94
C VAL A 356 -6.47 -23.81 -4.35
N LEU A 357 -6.25 -23.38 -3.10
CA LEU A 357 -4.97 -23.54 -2.43
C LEU A 357 -4.60 -25.01 -2.27
N GLN A 358 -5.54 -25.85 -1.83
CA GLN A 358 -5.32 -27.29 -1.69
C GLN A 358 -5.00 -27.93 -3.03
N ALA A 359 -5.66 -27.52 -4.13
CA ALA A 359 -5.31 -28.02 -5.45
C ALA A 359 -3.88 -27.62 -5.86
N TYR A 360 -3.39 -26.43 -5.49
CA TYR A 360 -2.01 -26.02 -5.75
C TYR A 360 -1.00 -26.79 -4.91
N ILE A 361 -1.32 -27.04 -3.63
CA ILE A 361 -0.47 -27.79 -2.70
C ILE A 361 -0.39 -29.26 -3.13
N SER A 362 -1.53 -29.91 -3.37
CA SER A 362 -1.59 -31.33 -3.76
C SER A 362 -0.88 -31.63 -5.08
N ASN A 363 -0.76 -30.64 -5.97
CA ASN A 363 -0.02 -30.76 -7.22
C ASN A 363 1.40 -30.18 -7.14
N ASP A 364 1.88 -29.82 -5.96
CA ASP A 364 3.22 -29.24 -5.73
C ASP A 364 3.59 -28.13 -6.73
N LEU A 365 2.71 -27.14 -6.91
CA LEU A 365 2.85 -26.11 -7.94
C LEU A 365 4.17 -25.32 -7.83
N LEU A 366 4.65 -25.07 -6.61
CA LEU A 366 5.90 -24.34 -6.34
C LEU A 366 7.09 -25.27 -6.06
N GLU A 367 6.93 -26.57 -6.28
CA GLU A 367 7.97 -27.58 -6.09
C GLU A 367 8.62 -27.53 -4.68
N CYS A 368 7.83 -27.26 -3.65
CA CYS A 368 8.30 -27.14 -2.26
C CYS A 368 8.67 -28.49 -1.63
N HIS A 369 8.26 -29.61 -2.23
CA HIS A 369 8.71 -30.94 -1.82
C HIS A 369 10.06 -31.35 -2.47
N ILE A 370 10.52 -30.61 -3.50
CA ILE A 370 11.75 -30.93 -4.23
C ILE A 370 12.93 -30.14 -3.63
N LYS A 371 14.01 -30.85 -3.29
CA LYS A 371 15.18 -30.27 -2.60
C LYS A 371 15.91 -29.12 -3.34
N SER A 372 15.82 -29.06 -4.67
CA SER A 372 16.62 -28.11 -5.47
C SER A 372 15.87 -26.85 -5.93
N GLN A 373 14.53 -26.83 -5.91
CA GLN A 373 13.65 -25.70 -6.28
C GLN A 373 14.12 -24.81 -7.46
N LYS A 374 14.75 -25.41 -8.48
CA LYS A 374 15.43 -24.65 -9.55
C LYS A 374 14.47 -23.77 -10.34
N SER A 375 13.23 -24.24 -10.53
CA SER A 375 12.16 -23.50 -11.18
C SER A 375 11.85 -22.18 -10.46
N LEU A 376 11.62 -22.24 -9.14
CA LEU A 376 11.30 -21.08 -8.31
C LEU A 376 12.47 -20.10 -8.22
N ILE A 377 13.71 -20.60 -8.10
CA ILE A 377 14.92 -19.78 -8.16
C ILE A 377 15.00 -19.03 -9.50
N ASN A 378 14.77 -19.73 -10.61
CA ASN A 378 14.82 -19.13 -11.95
C ASN A 378 13.73 -18.06 -12.15
N LEU A 379 12.57 -18.21 -11.51
CA LEU A 379 11.48 -17.25 -11.60
C LEU A 379 11.74 -16.00 -10.75
N LEU A 380 12.25 -16.16 -9.53
CA LEU A 380 12.61 -15.04 -8.66
C LEU A 380 13.89 -14.32 -9.11
N ASN A 381 14.80 -15.00 -9.82
CA ASN A 381 16.01 -14.40 -10.39
C ASN A 381 15.89 -14.14 -11.90
N SER A 382 14.65 -14.10 -12.44
CA SER A 382 14.43 -13.84 -13.87
C SER A 382 14.92 -12.44 -14.25
N LYS A 383 15.42 -12.28 -15.48
CA LYS A 383 15.78 -10.95 -16.03
C LYS A 383 14.55 -10.04 -16.14
N SER A 384 13.35 -10.60 -16.29
CA SER A 384 12.11 -9.85 -16.36
C SER A 384 11.59 -9.48 -14.97
N GLU A 385 11.55 -8.18 -14.68
CA GLU A 385 10.98 -7.63 -13.43
C GLU A 385 9.54 -8.08 -13.20
N ILE A 386 8.73 -8.13 -14.26
CA ILE A 386 7.32 -8.54 -14.19
C ILE A 386 7.18 -10.00 -13.73
N VAL A 387 8.06 -10.89 -14.19
CA VAL A 387 8.07 -12.30 -13.78
C VAL A 387 8.45 -12.41 -12.31
N ARG A 388 9.51 -11.71 -11.86
CA ARG A 388 9.93 -11.68 -10.46
C ARG A 388 8.80 -11.18 -9.55
N GLN A 389 8.18 -10.07 -9.94
CA GLN A 389 7.08 -9.43 -9.22
C GLN A 389 5.87 -10.36 -9.05
N TYR A 390 5.40 -11.02 -10.11
CA TYR A 390 4.25 -11.93 -10.01
C TYR A 390 4.58 -13.21 -9.24
N THR A 391 5.84 -13.68 -9.31
CA THR A 391 6.31 -14.79 -8.49
C THR A 391 6.26 -14.44 -7.00
N ALA A 392 6.84 -13.30 -6.61
CA ALA A 392 6.81 -12.81 -5.24
C ALA A 392 5.37 -12.61 -4.72
N ARG A 393 4.50 -12.02 -5.55
CA ARG A 393 3.08 -11.84 -5.23
C ARG A 393 2.33 -13.15 -5.04
N LEU A 394 2.66 -14.19 -5.82
CA LEU A 394 2.06 -15.52 -5.66
C LEU A 394 2.49 -16.15 -4.34
N ILE A 395 3.80 -16.13 -4.02
CA ILE A 395 4.35 -16.66 -2.77
C ILE A 395 3.74 -15.95 -1.56
N ASN A 396 3.66 -14.61 -1.60
CA ASN A 396 2.99 -13.82 -0.56
C ASN A 396 1.49 -14.17 -0.41
N GLY A 397 0.83 -14.50 -1.53
CA GLY A 397 -0.53 -15.03 -1.55
C GLY A 397 -0.68 -16.36 -0.80
N PHE A 398 0.24 -17.31 -1.02
CA PHE A 398 0.28 -18.57 -0.26
C PHE A 398 0.54 -18.31 1.23
N ALA A 399 1.52 -17.48 1.57
CA ALA A 399 1.87 -17.19 2.97
C ALA A 399 0.73 -16.52 3.76
N SER A 400 -0.22 -15.89 3.07
CA SER A 400 -1.41 -15.28 3.69
C SER A 400 -2.40 -16.31 4.25
N LEU A 401 -2.30 -17.58 3.85
CA LEU A 401 -3.19 -18.67 4.27
C LEU A 401 -2.44 -19.70 5.13
N SER A 402 -3.08 -20.25 6.16
CA SER A 402 -2.43 -21.18 7.12
C SER A 402 -1.86 -22.43 6.45
N HIS A 403 -2.64 -23.10 5.62
CA HIS A 403 -2.19 -24.26 4.83
C HIS A 403 -1.07 -23.90 3.84
N GLY A 404 -1.08 -22.67 3.32
CA GLY A 404 -0.05 -22.19 2.40
C GLY A 404 1.28 -21.97 3.13
N ARG A 405 1.27 -21.40 4.35
CA ARG A 405 2.46 -21.33 5.21
C ARG A 405 3.00 -22.72 5.54
N ALA A 406 2.11 -23.66 5.88
CA ALA A 406 2.52 -25.03 6.18
C ALA A 406 3.21 -25.69 4.98
N TYR A 407 2.72 -25.48 3.76
CA TYR A 407 3.33 -25.97 2.52
C TYR A 407 4.69 -25.30 2.22
N LEU A 408 4.74 -23.96 2.21
CA LEU A 408 5.97 -23.21 1.93
C LEU A 408 7.09 -23.56 2.91
N ALA A 409 6.76 -23.77 4.19
CA ALA A 409 7.72 -24.11 5.23
C ALA A 409 8.25 -25.56 5.18
N GLN A 410 7.76 -26.39 4.25
CA GLN A 410 8.37 -27.69 3.96
C GLN A 410 9.63 -27.55 3.13
N SER A 411 9.78 -26.44 2.38
CA SER A 411 11.03 -26.13 1.72
C SER A 411 12.04 -25.58 2.72
N THR A 412 13.20 -26.23 2.76
CA THR A 412 14.35 -25.81 3.58
C THR A 412 15.22 -24.76 2.88
N VAL A 413 14.98 -24.51 1.59
CA VAL A 413 15.79 -23.60 0.75
C VAL A 413 15.01 -22.31 0.43
N LEU A 414 13.68 -22.33 0.50
CA LEU A 414 12.83 -21.19 0.15
C LEU A 414 13.16 -19.92 0.94
N LEU A 415 13.45 -20.02 2.23
CA LEU A 415 13.82 -18.86 3.05
C LEU A 415 15.10 -18.20 2.51
N LYS A 416 16.12 -18.99 2.17
CA LYS A 416 17.37 -18.48 1.60
C LYS A 416 17.13 -17.82 0.24
N ILE A 417 16.28 -18.42 -0.61
CA ILE A 417 15.94 -17.85 -1.91
C ILE A 417 15.23 -16.49 -1.77
N LEU A 418 14.33 -16.37 -0.79
CA LEU A 418 13.63 -15.12 -0.51
C LEU A 418 14.58 -14.06 0.11
N GLU A 419 15.51 -14.46 0.96
CA GLU A 419 16.55 -13.57 1.50
C GLU A 419 17.48 -13.04 0.39
N GLU A 420 17.99 -13.93 -0.47
CA GLU A 420 18.81 -13.55 -1.63
C GLU A 420 18.05 -12.58 -2.56
N ALA A 421 16.76 -12.83 -2.81
CA ALA A 421 15.93 -11.93 -3.60
C ALA A 421 15.74 -10.54 -2.94
N LEU A 422 15.76 -10.43 -1.60
CA LEU A 422 15.72 -9.13 -0.91
C LEU A 422 17.03 -8.34 -1.05
N GLU A 423 18.17 -9.04 -1.11
CA GLU A 423 19.49 -8.41 -1.26
C GLU A 423 19.74 -7.89 -2.68
N ILE A 424 19.17 -8.57 -3.69
CA ILE A 424 19.35 -8.23 -5.11
C ILE A 424 18.42 -7.08 -5.55
N GLU A 425 17.23 -6.97 -4.97
CA GLU A 425 16.21 -5.99 -5.37
C GLU A 425 16.42 -4.59 -4.75
N GLU A 426 16.13 -3.53 -5.51
CA GLU A 426 16.18 -2.15 -5.04
C GLU A 426 15.17 -1.89 -3.89
N GLU A 427 15.43 -0.92 -3.01
CA GLU A 427 14.64 -0.72 -1.77
C GLU A 427 13.13 -0.52 -2.02
N ASP A 428 12.77 0.16 -3.12
CA ASP A 428 11.38 0.51 -3.48
C ASP A 428 10.72 -0.49 -4.46
N SER A 429 11.34 -1.65 -4.72
CA SER A 429 10.80 -2.61 -5.70
C SER A 429 9.57 -3.37 -5.16
N ILE A 430 8.55 -3.53 -6.02
CA ILE A 430 7.32 -4.26 -5.66
C ILE A 430 7.63 -5.75 -5.36
N THR A 431 8.65 -6.30 -6.02
CA THR A 431 9.14 -7.66 -5.74
C THR A 431 9.62 -7.73 -4.30
N ARG A 432 10.47 -6.79 -3.88
CA ARG A 432 11.04 -6.69 -2.54
C ARG A 432 9.97 -6.58 -1.45
N GLU A 433 8.99 -5.71 -1.64
CA GLU A 433 7.85 -5.56 -0.71
C GLU A 433 7.07 -6.87 -0.52
N ASN A 434 6.81 -7.60 -1.61
CA ASN A 434 6.04 -8.84 -1.56
C ASN A 434 6.83 -10.00 -0.97
N VAL A 435 8.14 -10.06 -1.22
CA VAL A 435 9.05 -11.02 -0.59
C VAL A 435 9.12 -10.77 0.91
N LEU A 436 9.30 -9.51 1.33
CA LEU A 436 9.31 -9.14 2.75
C LEU A 436 7.98 -9.49 3.44
N GLY A 437 6.86 -9.18 2.78
CA GLY A 437 5.53 -9.54 3.28
C GLY A 437 5.31 -11.05 3.40
N ALA A 438 5.88 -11.85 2.48
CA ALA A 438 5.85 -13.30 2.57
C ALA A 438 6.66 -13.81 3.78
N LEU A 439 7.88 -13.29 3.98
CA LEU A 439 8.75 -13.66 5.11
C LEU A 439 8.10 -13.31 6.46
N GLN A 440 7.54 -12.11 6.59
CA GLN A 440 6.80 -11.69 7.81
C GLN A 440 5.61 -12.60 8.10
N LYS A 441 4.90 -13.06 7.07
CA LYS A 441 3.77 -14.00 7.26
C LYS A 441 4.25 -15.39 7.64
N LEU A 442 5.38 -15.85 7.09
CA LEU A 442 5.97 -17.13 7.44
C LEU A 442 6.48 -17.17 8.90
N SER A 443 6.86 -16.03 9.49
CA SER A 443 7.25 -15.94 10.90
C SER A 443 6.08 -16.01 11.88
N LEU A 444 4.83 -15.84 11.44
CA LEU A 444 3.61 -15.95 12.27
C LEU A 444 3.18 -17.41 12.49
N ARG A 445 4.14 -18.30 12.70
CA ARG A 445 3.89 -19.73 12.84
C ARG A 445 3.17 -20.07 14.12
#